data_AF-A0A936GK60-F1
#
_entry.id   AF-A0A936GK60-F1
#
_cell.length_a   1.000
_cell.length_b   1.000
_cell.length_c   1.000
_cell.angle_alpha   90.00
_cell.angle_beta   90.00
_cell.angle_gamma   90.00
#
_symmetry.space_group_name_H-M   'P 1'
#
loop_
_entity.id
_entity.type
_entity.pdbx_description
1 polymer ?
#
loop_
_entity_poly.entity_id
_entity_poly.type
_entity_poly.pdbx_seq_one_letter_code
_entity_poly.pdbx_strand_id
1 'polypeptide(L)'
;MKLSCCGSKKVDVLGETDEKLLELLIAEFQTVASLCSKDQTTELGRQNVAMIDLGNEIVNPSPDKKITQSDVFKLDMVVLNLQSTERLIHRATNLRTRYSDMAGPKLVQAYTPESTPKPEQYADPEIRKRLLADLQQLLSFIHWNYLITPIREKLRTDIVKTAVKFVIGYTVFWAFAVTFFEGWWDLRCLIHTCSKLTPNHLVALCITVIYLGLMGGYISSQRRLQTVPSDGDPLTSYYSLENGRYFLWLSPLLGAVFAIVLALIFKGGLLQGALFPEFGKDLSNEFLAIDGKNHALLFFWSFIAGFAERFVPDALDRIVNRGEEALKAPLPLPASSREDPKSPPPSADVNKEVFDTTDDEHVDGCDVDANVIDATPDEALPAAEGGLEK
;
A
#
# COMPACT_ATOMS: atom_id res chain seq x y z
N MET A 1 -28.81 -4.29 2.62
CA MET A 1 -27.94 -3.12 2.45
C MET A 1 -28.54 -2.28 1.32
N LYS A 2 -29.31 -1.23 1.62
CA LYS A 2 -29.92 -0.35 0.59
C LYS A 2 -28.83 0.61 0.09
N LEU A 3 -28.35 0.40 -1.14
CA LEU A 3 -27.56 1.38 -1.86
C LEU A 3 -28.44 2.60 -2.11
N SER A 4 -28.39 3.57 -1.20
CA SER A 4 -29.01 4.89 -1.35
C SER A 4 -28.19 5.69 -2.38
N CYS A 5 -28.30 5.32 -3.65
CA CYS A 5 -27.78 6.07 -4.79
C CYS A 5 -28.79 7.16 -5.16
N CYS A 6 -28.94 8.20 -4.34
CA CYS A 6 -29.65 9.41 -4.76
C CYS A 6 -29.17 10.63 -3.97
N GLY A 7 -27.85 10.82 -3.93
CA GLY A 7 -27.31 12.16 -3.80
C GLY A 7 -27.28 12.76 -5.20
N SER A 8 -28.01 13.84 -5.44
CA SER A 8 -27.90 14.65 -6.66
C SER A 8 -26.43 14.99 -6.87
N LYS A 9 -25.73 14.19 -7.69
CA LYS A 9 -24.32 14.38 -7.98
C LYS A 9 -24.25 15.68 -8.74
N LYS A 10 -23.66 16.71 -8.12
CA LYS A 10 -23.12 17.85 -8.87
C LYS A 10 -22.32 17.24 -10.01
N VAL A 11 -22.77 17.48 -11.23
CA VAL A 11 -21.99 17.12 -12.42
C VAL A 11 -20.67 17.84 -12.25
N ASP A 12 -19.59 17.07 -12.11
CA ASP A 12 -18.25 17.60 -11.93
C ASP A 12 -17.96 18.47 -13.17
N VAL A 13 -17.94 19.78 -12.96
CA VAL A 13 -17.57 20.76 -13.98
C VAL A 13 -16.09 20.54 -14.29
N LEU A 14 -15.72 20.66 -15.57
CA LEU A 14 -14.34 20.55 -16.05
C LEU A 14 -13.40 21.38 -15.16
N GLY A 15 -12.26 20.80 -14.78
CA GLY A 15 -11.20 21.55 -14.12
C GLY A 15 -10.46 22.45 -15.11
N GLU A 16 -9.72 23.44 -14.62
CA GLU A 16 -8.92 24.36 -15.46
C GLU A 16 -7.97 23.62 -16.42
N THR A 17 -7.43 22.47 -16.00
CA THR A 17 -6.57 21.64 -16.86
C THR A 17 -7.35 20.97 -17.99
N ASP A 18 -8.58 20.54 -17.71
CA ASP A 18 -9.43 19.89 -18.71
C ASP A 18 -9.93 20.92 -19.76
N GLU A 19 -10.12 22.18 -19.36
CA GLU A 19 -10.46 23.28 -20.27
C GLU A 19 -9.34 23.52 -21.30
N LYS A 20 -8.08 23.60 -20.85
CA LYS A 20 -6.92 23.74 -21.77
C LYS A 20 -6.78 22.54 -22.71
N LEU A 21 -7.03 21.32 -22.21
CA LEU A 21 -7.04 20.12 -23.04
C LEU A 21 -8.15 20.17 -24.09
N LEU A 22 -9.34 20.62 -23.69
CA LEU A 22 -10.48 20.79 -24.59
C LEU A 22 -10.17 21.82 -25.68
N GLU A 23 -9.57 22.97 -25.34
CA GLU A 23 -9.16 23.98 -26.33
C GLU A 23 -8.20 23.41 -27.38
N LEU A 24 -7.20 22.63 -26.94
CA LEU A 24 -6.26 21.96 -27.84
C LEU A 24 -6.97 20.94 -28.75
N LEU A 25 -7.89 20.14 -28.19
CA LEU A 25 -8.68 19.16 -28.96
C LEU A 25 -9.62 19.84 -29.95
N ILE A 26 -10.22 20.98 -29.60
CA ILE A 26 -11.05 21.78 -30.50
C ILE A 26 -10.21 22.28 -31.69
N ALA A 27 -9.01 22.81 -31.43
CA ALA A 27 -8.11 23.26 -32.48
C ALA A 27 -7.66 22.10 -33.41
N GLU A 28 -7.36 20.93 -32.84
CA GLU A 28 -7.04 19.73 -33.61
C GLU A 28 -8.24 19.28 -34.45
N PHE A 29 -9.43 19.22 -33.85
CA PHE A 29 -10.67 18.85 -34.52
C PHE A 29 -10.98 19.77 -35.70
N GLN A 30 -10.93 21.09 -35.52
CA GLN A 30 -11.18 22.05 -36.60
C GLN A 30 -10.18 21.87 -37.75
N THR A 31 -8.91 21.63 -37.42
CA THR A 31 -7.86 21.37 -38.41
C THR A 31 -8.18 20.10 -39.21
N VAL A 32 -8.50 18.99 -38.54
CA VAL A 32 -8.80 17.71 -39.19
C VAL A 32 -10.11 17.77 -40.00
N ALA A 33 -11.17 18.36 -39.45
CA ALA A 33 -12.46 18.52 -40.11
C ALA A 33 -12.33 19.32 -41.43
N SER A 34 -11.53 20.38 -41.44
CA SER A 34 -11.29 21.19 -42.65
C SER A 34 -10.56 20.44 -43.77
N LEU A 35 -9.76 19.43 -43.43
CA LEU A 35 -9.08 18.57 -44.39
C LEU A 35 -10.04 17.51 -44.95
N CYS A 36 -10.88 16.92 -44.10
CA CYS A 36 -11.84 15.89 -44.47
C CYS A 36 -13.01 16.41 -45.31
N SER A 37 -13.43 17.68 -45.12
CA SER A 37 -14.58 18.24 -45.83
C SER A 37 -14.39 18.34 -47.36
N LYS A 38 -13.16 18.19 -47.86
CA LYS A 38 -12.83 18.26 -49.29
C LYS A 38 -13.13 16.97 -50.06
N ASP A 39 -13.32 15.84 -49.37
CA ASP A 39 -13.51 14.52 -49.99
C ASP A 39 -14.86 13.88 -49.59
N GLN A 40 -15.95 14.42 -50.15
CA GLN A 40 -17.32 13.96 -49.85
C GLN A 40 -17.81 12.82 -50.75
N THR A 41 -17.08 12.49 -51.83
CA THR A 41 -17.56 11.56 -52.86
C THR A 41 -17.47 10.09 -52.47
N THR A 42 -16.71 9.76 -51.42
CA THR A 42 -16.48 8.39 -50.97
C THR A 42 -17.40 7.98 -49.82
N GLU A 43 -17.62 6.67 -49.62
CA GLU A 43 -18.34 6.15 -48.46
C GLU A 43 -17.70 6.56 -47.13
N LEU A 44 -16.37 6.61 -47.11
CA LEU A 44 -15.59 7.15 -45.98
C LEU A 44 -15.92 8.64 -45.75
N GLY A 45 -16.08 9.42 -46.82
CA GLY A 45 -16.55 10.80 -46.76
C GLY A 45 -17.90 10.94 -46.05
N ARG A 46 -18.87 10.04 -46.31
CA ARG A 46 -20.18 10.05 -45.61
C ARG A 46 -20.05 9.76 -44.12
N GLN A 47 -19.22 8.80 -43.72
CA GLN A 47 -18.95 8.53 -42.30
C GLN A 47 -18.26 9.72 -41.62
N ASN A 48 -17.35 10.39 -42.33
CA ASN A 48 -16.67 11.57 -41.84
C ASN A 48 -17.64 12.73 -41.60
N VAL A 49 -18.65 12.94 -42.46
CA VAL A 49 -19.68 13.98 -42.25
C VAL A 49 -20.43 13.77 -40.94
N ALA A 50 -20.89 12.55 -40.65
CA ALA A 50 -21.58 12.25 -39.40
C ALA A 50 -20.70 12.50 -38.16
N MET A 51 -19.40 12.16 -38.25
CA MET A 51 -18.44 12.43 -37.18
C MET A 51 -18.13 13.92 -37.02
N ILE A 52 -18.07 14.68 -38.12
CA ILE A 52 -17.90 16.14 -38.10
C ILE A 52 -19.11 16.81 -37.45
N ASP A 53 -20.32 16.37 -37.77
CA ASP A 53 -21.55 16.91 -37.16
C ASP A 53 -21.58 16.65 -35.65
N LEU A 54 -21.22 15.43 -35.23
CA LEU A 54 -21.08 15.10 -33.81
C LEU A 54 -20.01 15.96 -33.11
N GLY A 55 -18.86 16.16 -33.75
CA GLY A 55 -17.82 17.04 -33.21
C GLY A 55 -18.29 18.48 -33.09
N ASN A 56 -19.00 19.01 -34.10
CA ASN A 56 -19.54 20.36 -34.08
C ASN A 56 -20.59 20.56 -32.97
N GLU A 57 -21.40 19.54 -32.66
CA GLU A 57 -22.34 19.57 -31.53
C GLU A 57 -21.60 19.69 -30.19
N ILE A 58 -20.43 19.05 -30.06
CA ILE A 58 -19.61 19.11 -28.85
C ILE A 58 -18.87 20.45 -28.74
N VAL A 59 -18.32 20.95 -29.85
CA VAL A 59 -17.58 22.23 -29.89
C VAL A 59 -18.51 23.43 -29.68
N ASN A 60 -19.74 23.37 -30.20
CA ASN A 60 -20.75 24.42 -30.07
C ASN A 60 -21.95 23.88 -29.27
N PRO A 61 -21.77 23.60 -27.96
CA PRO A 61 -22.84 23.08 -27.15
C PRO A 61 -23.98 24.10 -27.04
N SER A 62 -25.21 23.61 -26.86
CA SER A 62 -26.35 24.47 -26.53
C SER A 62 -26.04 25.32 -25.28
N PRO A 63 -26.54 26.56 -25.18
CA PRO A 63 -26.18 27.50 -24.09
C PRO A 63 -26.43 26.96 -22.68
N ASP A 64 -27.34 25.98 -22.53
CA ASP A 64 -27.66 25.35 -21.24
C ASP A 64 -26.83 24.08 -20.95
N LYS A 65 -26.11 23.53 -21.93
CA LYS A 65 -25.37 22.27 -21.80
C LYS A 65 -23.94 22.55 -21.31
N LYS A 66 -23.64 22.15 -20.07
CA LYS A 66 -22.27 22.14 -19.55
C LYS A 66 -21.47 21.02 -20.20
N ILE A 67 -20.29 21.34 -20.70
CA ILE A 67 -19.36 20.36 -21.27
C ILE A 67 -18.83 19.49 -20.13
N THR A 68 -18.88 18.17 -20.33
CA THR A 68 -18.42 17.16 -19.37
C THR A 68 -17.14 16.49 -19.87
N GLN A 69 -16.40 15.79 -19.00
CA GLN A 69 -15.26 14.96 -19.42
C GLN A 69 -15.66 13.86 -20.42
N SER A 70 -16.92 13.41 -20.39
CA SER A 70 -17.45 12.48 -21.39
C SER A 70 -17.52 13.10 -22.79
N ASP A 71 -17.80 14.41 -22.88
CA ASP A 71 -17.82 15.12 -24.16
C ASP A 71 -16.40 15.33 -24.71
N VAL A 72 -15.42 15.60 -23.84
CA VAL A 72 -13.98 15.63 -24.20
C VAL A 72 -13.55 14.30 -24.81
N PHE A 73 -13.92 13.18 -24.16
CA PHE A 73 -13.64 11.83 -24.67
C PHE A 73 -14.27 11.59 -26.04
N LYS A 74 -15.55 11.95 -26.21
CA LYS A 74 -16.24 11.80 -27.49
C LYS A 74 -15.57 12.64 -28.58
N LEU A 75 -15.14 13.86 -28.27
CA LEU A 75 -14.43 14.71 -29.22
C LEU A 75 -13.10 14.10 -29.64
N ASP A 76 -12.33 13.56 -28.68
CA ASP A 76 -11.05 12.90 -28.98
C ASP A 76 -11.24 11.63 -29.83
N MET A 77 -12.31 10.87 -29.58
CA MET A 77 -12.72 9.74 -30.43
C MET A 77 -13.12 10.19 -31.84
N VAL A 78 -13.85 11.30 -31.98
CA VAL A 78 -14.19 11.89 -33.29
C VAL A 78 -12.93 12.30 -34.04
N VAL A 79 -12.00 13.00 -33.37
CA VAL A 79 -10.71 13.39 -33.95
C VAL A 79 -9.95 12.17 -34.46
N LEU A 80 -9.85 11.12 -33.64
CA LEU A 80 -9.18 9.87 -34.03
C LEU A 80 -9.84 9.23 -35.25
N ASN A 81 -11.17 9.22 -35.34
CA ASN A 81 -11.88 8.65 -36.49
C ASN A 81 -11.65 9.41 -37.80
N LEU A 82 -11.47 10.73 -37.72
CA LEU A 82 -11.29 11.60 -38.88
C LEU A 82 -9.83 11.66 -39.37
N GLN A 83 -8.86 11.20 -38.58
CA GLN A 83 -7.44 11.21 -38.97
C GLN A 83 -7.15 10.28 -40.17
N SER A 84 -6.17 10.70 -40.99
CA SER A 84 -5.62 9.89 -42.08
C SER A 84 -4.80 8.71 -41.52
N THR A 85 -4.61 7.66 -42.33
CA THR A 85 -3.85 6.46 -41.90
C THR A 85 -2.42 6.79 -41.49
N GLU A 86 -1.77 7.70 -42.20
CA GLU A 86 -0.43 8.20 -41.84
C GLU A 86 -0.41 8.85 -40.45
N ARG A 87 -1.37 9.74 -40.15
CA ARG A 87 -1.47 10.38 -38.82
C ARG A 87 -1.80 9.37 -37.72
N LEU A 88 -2.65 8.38 -38.01
CA LEU A 88 -2.97 7.30 -37.08
C LEU A 88 -1.72 6.51 -36.69
N ILE A 89 -0.82 6.21 -37.62
CA ILE A 89 0.42 5.48 -37.34
C ILE A 89 1.35 6.27 -36.41
N HIS A 90 1.50 7.57 -36.65
CA HIS A 90 2.27 8.44 -35.75
C HIS A 90 1.63 8.51 -34.35
N ARG A 91 0.30 8.65 -34.30
CA ARG A 91 -0.45 8.69 -33.04
C ARG A 91 -0.44 7.35 -32.31
N ALA A 92 -0.36 6.23 -33.03
CA ALA A 92 -0.31 4.89 -32.47
C ALA A 92 0.87 4.70 -31.51
N THR A 93 2.05 5.18 -31.91
CA THR A 93 3.25 5.09 -31.07
C THR A 93 3.03 5.79 -29.73
N ASN A 94 2.50 7.02 -29.76
CA ASN A 94 2.24 7.80 -28.55
C ASN A 94 1.15 7.16 -27.68
N LEU A 95 0.07 6.65 -28.27
CA LEU A 95 -1.01 5.98 -27.52
C LEU A 95 -0.55 4.67 -26.89
N ARG A 96 0.29 3.89 -27.58
CA ARG A 96 0.86 2.65 -27.07
C ARG A 96 1.83 2.90 -25.92
N THR A 97 2.68 3.92 -26.02
CA THR A 97 3.55 4.33 -24.89
C THR A 97 2.72 4.79 -23.70
N ARG A 98 1.71 5.65 -23.91
CA ARG A 98 0.83 6.08 -22.81
C ARG A 98 0.06 4.93 -22.18
N TYR A 99 -0.39 3.98 -23.00
CA TYR A 99 -1.01 2.76 -22.51
C TYR A 99 -0.02 1.95 -21.67
N SER A 100 1.23 1.77 -22.12
CA SER A 100 2.22 1.03 -21.34
C SER A 100 2.55 1.69 -20.01
N ASP A 101 2.56 3.01 -19.96
CA ASP A 101 2.80 3.77 -18.74
C ASP A 101 1.66 3.61 -17.73
N MET A 102 0.41 3.43 -18.18
CA MET A 102 -0.78 3.36 -17.32
C MET A 102 -1.23 1.93 -16.97
N ALA A 103 -1.09 0.97 -17.89
CA ALA A 103 -1.70 -0.35 -17.76
C ALA A 103 -0.91 -1.29 -16.83
N GLY A 104 0.35 -0.95 -16.54
CA GLY A 104 1.25 -1.81 -15.75
C GLY A 104 1.72 -3.05 -16.51
N PRO A 105 2.72 -3.78 -15.97
CA PRO A 105 3.45 -4.81 -16.71
C PRO A 105 2.57 -5.98 -17.16
N LYS A 106 1.58 -6.37 -16.36
CA LYS A 106 0.70 -7.51 -16.66
C LYS A 106 -0.18 -7.27 -17.89
N LEU A 107 -0.80 -6.10 -17.97
CA LEU A 107 -1.67 -5.75 -19.11
C LEU A 107 -0.83 -5.48 -20.37
N VAL A 108 0.35 -4.88 -20.21
CA VAL A 108 1.29 -4.67 -21.33
C VAL A 108 1.77 -5.98 -21.92
N GLN A 109 2.10 -6.98 -21.11
CA GLN A 109 2.49 -8.31 -21.60
C GLN A 109 1.34 -9.04 -22.32
N ALA A 110 0.10 -8.82 -21.89
CA ALA A 110 -1.08 -9.40 -22.54
C ALA A 110 -1.48 -8.65 -23.83
N TYR A 111 -1.03 -7.41 -24.00
CA TYR A 111 -1.34 -6.58 -25.16
C TYR A 111 -0.47 -6.96 -26.35
N THR A 112 -1.09 -7.43 -27.43
CA THR A 112 -0.42 -7.68 -28.72
C THR A 112 -0.76 -6.55 -29.67
N PRO A 113 0.16 -5.59 -29.93
CA PRO A 113 -0.13 -4.47 -30.81
C PRO A 113 -0.30 -4.92 -32.26
N GLU A 114 -1.24 -4.32 -32.98
CA GLU A 114 -1.33 -4.49 -34.43
C GLU A 114 -0.03 -3.99 -35.08
N SER A 115 0.52 -4.77 -36.02
CA SER A 115 1.76 -4.41 -36.71
C SER A 115 1.63 -3.05 -37.40
N THR A 116 2.64 -2.18 -37.26
CA THR A 116 2.66 -0.90 -37.97
C THR A 116 2.78 -1.14 -39.48
N PRO A 117 1.80 -0.71 -40.29
CA PRO A 117 1.82 -0.96 -41.72
C PRO A 117 2.94 -0.17 -42.40
N LYS A 118 3.44 -0.71 -43.52
CA LYS A 118 4.43 -0.01 -44.37
C LYS A 118 3.75 1.09 -45.20
N PRO A 119 4.48 2.12 -45.66
CA PRO A 119 3.91 3.22 -46.45
C PRO A 119 3.10 2.78 -47.68
N GLU A 120 3.52 1.68 -48.32
CA GLU A 120 2.83 1.09 -49.48
C GLU A 120 1.41 0.59 -49.14
N GLN A 121 1.16 0.28 -47.86
CA GLN A 121 -0.09 -0.29 -47.36
C GLN A 121 -1.06 0.77 -46.83
N TYR A 122 -0.72 2.07 -46.88
CA TYR A 122 -1.55 3.13 -46.32
C TYR A 122 -2.89 3.32 -47.05
N ALA A 123 -2.97 2.85 -48.29
CA ALA A 123 -4.20 2.89 -49.09
C ALA A 123 -5.19 1.77 -48.74
N ASP A 124 -4.80 0.76 -47.97
CA ASP A 124 -5.65 -0.39 -47.65
C ASP A 124 -6.69 -0.02 -46.55
N PRO A 125 -8.00 -0.07 -46.85
CA PRO A 125 -9.04 0.27 -45.89
C PRO A 125 -9.13 -0.72 -44.72
N GLU A 126 -8.77 -1.99 -44.90
CA GLU A 126 -8.87 -3.00 -43.84
C GLU A 126 -7.79 -2.78 -42.77
N ILE A 127 -6.57 -2.44 -43.20
CA ILE A 127 -5.47 -2.10 -42.29
C ILE A 127 -5.83 -0.87 -41.47
N ARG A 128 -6.36 0.17 -42.13
CA ARG A 128 -6.85 1.37 -41.42
C ARG A 128 -7.89 1.01 -40.37
N LYS A 129 -8.86 0.15 -40.72
CA LYS A 129 -9.95 -0.26 -39.82
C LYS A 129 -9.43 -1.01 -38.59
N ARG A 130 -8.50 -1.94 -38.75
CA ARG A 130 -7.88 -2.69 -37.63
C ARG A 130 -7.06 -1.78 -36.72
N LEU A 131 -6.20 -0.95 -37.31
CA LEU A 131 -5.41 0.01 -36.56
C LEU A 131 -6.30 0.99 -35.78
N LEU A 132 -7.34 1.52 -36.42
CA LEU A 132 -8.28 2.43 -35.78
C LEU A 132 -9.02 1.75 -34.61
N ALA A 133 -9.43 0.49 -34.75
CA ALA A 133 -10.05 -0.27 -33.67
C ALA A 133 -9.09 -0.48 -32.47
N ASP A 134 -7.83 -0.84 -32.73
CA ASP A 134 -6.77 -0.94 -31.72
C ASP A 134 -6.60 0.40 -30.98
N LEU A 135 -6.44 1.50 -31.71
CA LEU A 135 -6.26 2.82 -31.11
C LEU A 135 -7.49 3.30 -30.33
N GLN A 136 -8.70 2.99 -30.78
CA GLN A 136 -9.92 3.28 -30.03
C GLN A 136 -9.96 2.51 -28.71
N GLN A 137 -9.55 1.24 -28.70
CA GLN A 137 -9.49 0.45 -27.48
C GLN A 137 -8.47 1.03 -26.49
N LEU A 138 -7.26 1.37 -26.95
CA LEU A 138 -6.24 2.02 -26.13
C LEU A 138 -6.71 3.37 -25.59
N LEU A 139 -7.33 4.17 -26.45
CA LEU A 139 -7.83 5.49 -26.08
C LEU A 139 -8.94 5.39 -25.02
N SER A 140 -9.89 4.46 -25.21
CA SER A 140 -10.95 4.17 -24.24
C SER A 140 -10.36 3.78 -22.88
N PHE A 141 -9.34 2.92 -22.85
CA PHE A 141 -8.66 2.54 -21.62
C PHE A 141 -7.97 3.72 -20.93
N ILE A 142 -7.25 4.56 -21.69
CA ILE A 142 -6.57 5.75 -21.16
C ILE A 142 -7.59 6.71 -20.53
N HIS A 143 -8.70 6.99 -21.23
CA HIS A 143 -9.75 7.86 -20.71
C HIS A 143 -10.45 7.28 -19.49
N TRP A 144 -10.71 5.98 -19.47
CA TRP A 144 -11.28 5.31 -18.29
C TRP A 144 -10.37 5.46 -17.05
N ASN A 145 -9.05 5.35 -17.23
CA ASN A 145 -8.09 5.61 -16.17
C ASN A 145 -8.11 7.07 -15.69
N TYR A 146 -8.18 8.03 -16.60
CA TYR A 146 -8.31 9.44 -16.23
C TYR A 146 -9.60 9.75 -15.47
N LEU A 147 -10.72 9.11 -15.84
CA LEU A 147 -11.99 9.27 -15.13
C LEU A 147 -11.96 8.67 -13.73
N ILE A 148 -11.32 7.51 -13.54
CA ILE A 148 -11.30 6.81 -12.25
C ILE A 148 -10.26 7.38 -11.29
N THR A 149 -9.12 7.86 -11.78
CA THR A 149 -8.03 8.38 -10.94
C THR A 149 -8.48 9.42 -9.90
N PRO A 150 -9.24 10.49 -10.23
CA PRO A 150 -9.69 11.46 -9.24
C PRO A 150 -10.73 10.87 -8.28
N ILE A 151 -11.57 9.93 -8.72
CA ILE A 151 -12.52 9.22 -7.86
C ILE A 151 -11.75 8.40 -6.82
N ARG A 152 -10.70 7.69 -7.26
CA ARG A 152 -9.80 6.91 -6.40
C ARG A 152 -9.10 7.80 -5.38
N GLU A 153 -8.60 8.96 -5.80
CA GLU A 153 -7.90 9.89 -4.90
C GLU A 153 -8.85 10.54 -3.88
N LYS A 154 -10.07 10.91 -4.30
CA LYS A 154 -11.13 11.36 -3.37
C LYS A 154 -11.44 10.28 -2.33
N LEU A 155 -11.62 9.03 -2.76
CA LEU A 155 -11.88 7.90 -1.86
C LEU A 155 -10.72 7.70 -0.86
N ARG A 156 -9.48 7.71 -1.34
CA ARG A 156 -8.28 7.61 -0.49
C ARG A 156 -8.23 8.73 0.54
N THR A 157 -8.45 9.96 0.09
CA THR A 157 -8.46 11.14 0.96
C THR A 157 -9.57 11.06 2.02
N ASP A 158 -10.76 10.59 1.65
CA ASP A 158 -11.88 10.46 2.57
C ASP A 158 -11.64 9.35 3.60
N ILE A 159 -11.06 8.24 3.17
CA ILE A 159 -10.63 7.15 4.05
C ILE A 159 -9.58 7.67 5.04
N VAL A 160 -8.54 8.36 4.59
CA VAL A 160 -7.48 8.93 5.44
C VAL A 160 -8.06 9.96 6.42
N LYS A 161 -8.90 10.89 5.96
CA LYS A 161 -9.57 11.88 6.83
C LYS A 161 -10.42 11.21 7.91
N THR A 162 -11.13 10.16 7.55
CA THR A 162 -11.96 9.39 8.48
C THR A 162 -11.08 8.73 9.54
N ALA A 163 -9.98 8.10 9.12
CA ALA A 163 -9.02 7.45 10.00
C ALA A 163 -8.35 8.45 10.96
N VAL A 164 -7.93 9.63 10.46
CA VAL A 164 -7.37 10.72 11.27
C VAL A 164 -8.36 11.24 12.31
N LYS A 165 -9.65 11.36 11.98
CA LYS A 165 -10.68 11.75 12.97
C LYS A 165 -10.78 10.74 14.11
N PHE A 166 -10.70 9.45 13.81
CA PHE A 166 -10.66 8.42 14.85
C PHE A 166 -9.39 8.53 15.69
N VAL A 167 -8.24 8.81 15.08
CA VAL A 167 -6.98 9.08 15.79
C VAL A 167 -7.07 10.20 16.80
N ILE A 168 -7.59 11.33 16.36
CA ILE A 168 -7.83 12.46 17.24
C ILE A 168 -8.81 12.06 18.35
N GLY A 169 -9.90 11.38 18.01
CA GLY A 169 -10.91 10.92 18.95
C GLY A 169 -10.36 10.03 20.07
N TYR A 170 -9.63 8.96 19.72
CA TYR A 170 -9.07 8.06 20.73
C TYR A 170 -7.91 8.71 21.51
N THR A 171 -7.17 9.65 20.92
CA THR A 171 -6.10 10.40 21.61
C THR A 171 -6.68 11.35 22.66
N VAL A 172 -7.75 12.07 22.31
CA VAL A 172 -8.48 12.91 23.28
C VAL A 172 -9.10 12.05 24.38
N PHE A 173 -9.70 10.91 24.02
CA PHE A 173 -10.25 9.97 25.00
C PHE A 173 -9.19 9.40 25.94
N TRP A 174 -8.02 9.00 25.41
CA TRP A 174 -6.89 8.53 26.22
C TRP A 174 -6.40 9.62 27.18
N ALA A 175 -6.17 10.84 26.70
CA ALA A 175 -5.71 11.95 27.54
C ALA A 175 -6.72 12.29 28.63
N PHE A 176 -8.01 12.31 28.29
CA PHE A 176 -9.09 12.48 29.26
C PHE A 176 -9.12 11.34 30.28
N ALA A 177 -8.99 10.08 29.86
CA ALA A 177 -9.00 8.94 30.75
C ALA A 177 -7.81 8.97 31.72
N VAL A 178 -6.59 9.23 31.24
CA VAL A 178 -5.39 9.34 32.09
C VAL A 178 -5.55 10.48 33.10
N THR A 179 -5.90 11.68 32.64
CA THR A 179 -6.11 12.83 33.54
C THR A 179 -7.28 12.64 34.52
N PHE A 180 -8.33 11.92 34.12
CA PHE A 180 -9.43 11.58 35.02
C PHE A 180 -8.97 10.59 36.09
N PHE A 181 -8.31 9.49 35.73
CA PHE A 181 -7.87 8.51 36.73
C PHE A 181 -6.77 9.06 37.67
N GLU A 182 -5.90 9.95 37.19
CA GLU A 182 -4.88 10.62 38.01
C GLU A 182 -5.46 11.80 38.82
N GLY A 183 -6.19 12.72 38.19
CA GLY A 183 -6.69 13.93 38.85
C GLY A 183 -7.88 13.71 39.79
N TRP A 184 -8.73 12.73 39.51
CA TRP A 184 -9.85 12.37 40.40
C TRP A 184 -9.35 11.69 41.69
N TRP A 185 -8.13 11.17 41.64
CA TRP A 185 -7.45 10.63 42.83
C TRP A 185 -6.94 11.75 43.74
N ASP A 186 -6.26 12.77 43.20
CA ASP A 186 -5.75 13.90 44.01
C ASP A 186 -6.88 14.63 44.76
N LEU A 187 -8.04 14.80 44.12
CA LEU A 187 -9.20 15.43 44.77
C LEU A 187 -9.80 14.55 45.89
N ARG A 188 -9.83 13.22 45.73
CA ARG A 188 -10.29 12.31 46.79
C ARG A 188 -9.28 12.18 47.94
N CYS A 189 -7.98 12.20 47.63
CA CYS A 189 -6.92 12.18 48.65
C CYS A 189 -6.93 13.45 49.49
N LEU A 190 -7.24 14.61 48.89
CA LEU A 190 -7.42 15.86 49.62
C LEU A 190 -8.60 15.81 50.62
N ILE A 191 -9.63 15.03 50.31
CA ILE A 191 -10.87 14.92 51.12
C ILE A 191 -10.80 13.79 52.17
N HIS A 192 -10.04 12.73 51.93
CA HIS A 192 -9.91 11.59 52.83
C HIS A 192 -8.44 11.29 53.16
N THR A 193 -8.03 11.75 54.33
CA THR A 193 -6.73 11.54 54.96
C THR A 193 -6.51 10.06 55.31
N CYS A 194 -6.24 9.18 54.34
CA CYS A 194 -5.76 7.82 54.62
C CYS A 194 -4.95 7.17 53.48
N SER A 195 -3.71 6.85 53.83
CA SER A 195 -2.85 5.71 53.45
C SER A 195 -2.86 5.12 52.03
N LYS A 196 -1.72 5.34 51.36
CA LYS A 196 -0.83 4.42 50.62
C LYS A 196 -1.45 3.33 49.72
N LEU A 197 -1.15 3.54 48.44
CA LEU A 197 -1.03 2.60 47.31
C LEU A 197 -2.36 2.14 46.70
N THR A 198 -2.67 2.66 45.51
CA THR A 198 -3.99 2.50 44.93
C THR A 198 -4.06 1.99 43.49
N PRO A 199 -5.11 1.20 43.18
CA PRO A 199 -5.31 0.50 41.90
C PRO A 199 -5.46 1.40 40.66
N ASN A 200 -5.42 2.73 40.80
CA ASN A 200 -5.72 3.66 39.72
C ASN A 200 -4.57 3.83 38.72
N HIS A 201 -3.32 3.76 39.17
CA HIS A 201 -2.17 3.85 38.28
C HIS A 201 -2.06 2.62 37.34
N LEU A 202 -2.53 1.45 37.78
CA LEU A 202 -2.55 0.23 36.96
C LEU A 202 -3.53 0.40 35.80
N VAL A 203 -4.69 1.01 36.08
CA VAL A 203 -5.68 1.34 35.07
C VAL A 203 -5.11 2.36 34.07
N ALA A 204 -4.44 3.42 34.54
CA ALA A 204 -3.79 4.41 33.67
C ALA A 204 -2.68 3.80 32.79
N LEU A 205 -1.87 2.88 33.35
CA LEU A 205 -0.85 2.15 32.60
C LEU A 205 -1.49 1.27 31.52
N CYS A 206 -2.50 0.46 31.87
CA CYS A 206 -3.21 -0.40 30.93
C CYS A 206 -3.86 0.41 29.80
N ILE A 207 -4.47 1.56 30.10
CA ILE A 207 -5.05 2.46 29.11
C ILE A 207 -3.95 3.00 28.17
N THR A 208 -2.77 3.32 28.69
CA THR A 208 -1.64 3.80 27.89
C THR A 208 -1.03 2.71 27.01
N VAL A 209 -0.87 1.49 27.54
CA VAL A 209 -0.43 0.31 26.77
C VAL A 209 -1.39 0.03 25.61
N ILE A 210 -2.70 0.06 25.89
CA ILE A 210 -3.75 -0.10 24.87
C ILE A 210 -3.64 0.98 23.80
N TYR A 211 -3.50 2.24 24.22
CA TYR A 211 -3.36 3.37 23.30
C TYR A 211 -2.13 3.24 22.39
N LEU A 212 -0.98 2.84 22.93
CA LEU A 212 0.24 2.67 22.14
C LEU A 212 0.14 1.49 21.17
N GLY A 213 -0.51 0.39 21.58
CA GLY A 213 -0.86 -0.70 20.69
C GLY A 213 -1.79 -0.27 19.55
N LEU A 214 -2.81 0.53 19.84
CA LEU A 214 -3.70 1.14 18.84
C LEU A 214 -2.91 2.01 17.84
N MET A 215 -2.00 2.85 18.33
CA MET A 215 -1.16 3.72 17.51
C MET A 215 -0.22 2.93 16.60
N GLY A 216 0.41 1.87 17.12
CA GLY A 216 1.25 0.98 16.32
C GLY A 216 0.45 0.33 15.18
N GLY A 217 -0.71 -0.25 15.50
CA GLY A 217 -1.59 -0.86 14.51
C GLY A 217 -2.08 0.15 13.46
N TYR A 218 -2.41 1.37 13.89
CA TYR A 218 -2.78 2.45 12.98
C TYR A 218 -1.67 2.74 11.95
N ILE A 219 -0.43 2.96 12.39
CA ILE A 219 0.69 3.23 11.47
C ILE A 219 0.94 2.04 10.54
N SER A 220 0.82 0.80 11.02
CA SER A 220 0.90 -0.41 10.19
C SER A 220 -0.17 -0.40 9.09
N SER A 221 -1.40 -0.06 9.44
CA SER A 221 -2.51 0.05 8.49
C SER A 221 -2.29 1.15 7.44
N GLN A 222 -1.71 2.31 7.83
CA GLN A 222 -1.38 3.38 6.90
C GLN A 222 -0.33 2.95 5.88
N ARG A 223 0.75 2.27 6.33
CA ARG A 223 1.79 1.76 5.42
C ARG A 223 1.19 0.81 4.40
N ARG A 224 0.30 -0.10 4.81
CA ARG A 224 -0.39 -1.02 3.89
C ARG A 224 -1.28 -0.31 2.88
N LEU A 225 -1.96 0.76 3.29
CA LEU A 225 -2.78 1.57 2.38
C LEU A 225 -1.90 2.35 1.37
N GLN A 226 -0.66 2.65 1.71
CA GLN A 226 0.31 3.29 0.81
C GLN A 226 0.93 2.31 -0.18
N THR A 227 1.07 1.03 0.18
CA THR A 227 1.63 -0.01 -0.69
C THR A 227 0.63 -0.62 -1.67
N VAL A 228 -0.66 -0.23 -1.63
CA VAL A 228 -1.64 -0.73 -2.63
C VAL A 228 -1.20 -0.21 -4.01
N PRO A 229 -0.79 -1.11 -4.93
CA PRO A 229 -0.30 -0.68 -6.23
C PRO A 229 -1.41 0.07 -6.96
N SER A 230 -1.01 1.15 -7.62
CA SER A 230 -1.91 1.96 -8.45
C SER A 230 -2.04 1.43 -9.87
N ASP A 231 -1.26 0.39 -10.20
CA ASP A 231 -1.07 -0.14 -11.54
C ASP A 231 -2.10 -1.23 -11.87
N GLY A 232 -2.54 -1.27 -13.12
CA GLY A 232 -3.44 -2.30 -13.64
C GLY A 232 -4.87 -1.82 -13.86
N ASP A 233 -5.83 -2.73 -13.70
CA ASP A 233 -7.25 -2.43 -13.93
C ASP A 233 -7.77 -1.47 -12.83
N PRO A 234 -8.16 -0.23 -13.18
CA PRO A 234 -8.63 0.76 -12.22
C PRO A 234 -9.85 0.26 -11.43
N LEU A 235 -10.68 -0.62 -12.00
CA LEU A 235 -11.86 -1.16 -11.33
C LEU A 235 -11.49 -2.13 -10.19
N THR A 236 -10.50 -2.99 -10.42
CA THR A 236 -10.01 -3.90 -9.36
C THR A 236 -9.37 -3.11 -8.21
N SER A 237 -8.63 -2.04 -8.53
CA SER A 237 -8.04 -1.16 -7.52
C SER A 237 -9.11 -0.52 -6.64
N TYR A 238 -10.23 -0.08 -7.25
CA TYR A 238 -11.37 0.49 -6.52
C TYR A 238 -11.97 -0.51 -5.53
N TYR A 239 -12.25 -1.75 -5.95
CA TYR A 239 -12.79 -2.78 -5.05
C TYR A 239 -11.81 -3.15 -3.93
N SER A 240 -10.51 -3.17 -4.22
CA SER A 240 -9.49 -3.43 -3.19
C SER A 240 -9.45 -2.33 -2.12
N LEU A 241 -9.61 -1.06 -2.52
CA LEU A 241 -9.69 0.10 -1.63
C LEU A 241 -10.98 0.09 -0.80
N GLU A 242 -12.10 -0.27 -1.40
CA GLU A 242 -13.39 -0.37 -0.70
C GLU A 242 -13.36 -1.45 0.39
N ASN A 243 -12.82 -2.62 0.07
CA ASN A 243 -12.62 -3.69 1.06
C ASN A 243 -11.58 -3.32 2.12
N GLY A 244 -10.58 -2.50 1.75
CA GLY A 244 -9.55 -1.96 2.65
C GLY A 244 -10.10 -1.13 3.82
N ARG A 245 -11.33 -0.60 3.70
CA ARG A 245 -11.95 0.23 4.75
C ARG A 245 -12.12 -0.51 6.08
N TYR A 246 -12.46 -1.80 6.05
CA TYR A 246 -12.62 -2.59 7.28
C TYR A 246 -11.27 -2.86 7.96
N PHE A 247 -10.21 -3.05 7.17
CA PHE A 247 -8.86 -3.32 7.69
C PHE A 247 -8.30 -2.16 8.51
N LEU A 248 -8.67 -0.91 8.19
CA LEU A 248 -8.23 0.28 8.93
C LEU A 248 -8.73 0.34 10.37
N TRP A 249 -9.80 -0.39 10.69
CA TRP A 249 -10.34 -0.48 12.04
C TRP A 249 -9.89 -1.73 12.77
N LEU A 250 -9.85 -2.85 12.05
CA LEU A 250 -9.46 -4.13 12.61
C LEU A 250 -8.00 -4.12 13.07
N SER A 251 -7.11 -3.50 12.30
CA SER A 251 -5.67 -3.46 12.56
C SER A 251 -5.30 -2.74 13.88
N PRO A 252 -5.74 -1.49 14.13
CA PRO A 252 -5.53 -0.86 15.45
C PRO A 252 -6.08 -1.69 16.60
N LEU A 253 -7.29 -2.26 16.45
CA LEU A 253 -7.91 -3.06 17.50
C LEU A 253 -7.08 -4.31 17.85
N LEU A 254 -6.56 -5.00 16.83
CA LEU A 254 -5.63 -6.12 17.04
C LEU A 254 -4.34 -5.66 17.72
N GLY A 255 -3.80 -4.51 17.33
CA GLY A 255 -2.62 -3.94 17.97
C GLY A 255 -2.81 -3.64 19.46
N ALA A 256 -4.02 -3.20 19.85
CA ALA A 256 -4.39 -3.03 21.25
C ALA A 256 -4.33 -4.35 22.03
N VAL A 257 -4.91 -5.41 21.46
CA VAL A 257 -4.93 -6.74 22.07
C VAL A 257 -3.51 -7.30 22.19
N PHE A 258 -2.69 -7.16 21.14
CA PHE A 258 -1.30 -7.61 21.15
C PHE A 258 -0.44 -6.87 22.16
N ALA A 259 -0.65 -5.56 22.36
CA ALA A 259 0.06 -4.80 23.39
C ALA A 259 -0.25 -5.31 24.81
N ILE A 260 -1.53 -5.64 25.10
CA ILE A 260 -1.92 -6.22 26.39
C ILE A 260 -1.27 -7.61 26.58
N VAL A 261 -1.37 -8.48 25.58
CA VAL A 261 -0.78 -9.82 25.62
C VAL A 261 0.74 -9.73 25.83
N LEU A 262 1.42 -8.84 25.11
CA LEU A 262 2.86 -8.66 25.25
C LEU A 262 3.24 -8.13 26.65
N ALA A 263 2.46 -7.19 27.20
CA ALA A 263 2.67 -6.73 28.58
C ALA A 263 2.53 -7.88 29.60
N LEU A 264 1.59 -8.80 29.40
CA LEU A 264 1.44 -10.00 30.23
C LEU A 264 2.60 -10.98 30.06
N ILE A 265 3.14 -11.14 28.84
CA ILE A 265 4.33 -11.97 28.56
C ILE A 265 5.55 -11.43 29.33
N PHE A 266 5.77 -10.11 29.30
CA PHE A 266 6.87 -9.52 30.07
C PHE A 266 6.67 -9.66 31.57
N LYS A 267 5.45 -9.44 32.07
CA LYS A 267 5.12 -9.65 33.49
C LYS A 267 5.33 -11.12 33.91
N GLY A 268 5.02 -12.07 33.02
CA GLY A 268 5.24 -13.49 33.24
C GLY A 268 6.73 -13.88 33.26
N GLY A 269 7.64 -12.95 32.99
CA GLY A 269 9.08 -13.23 32.94
C GLY A 269 9.47 -14.16 31.80
N LEU A 270 8.62 -14.31 30.78
CA LEU A 270 8.81 -15.24 29.67
C LEU A 270 9.81 -14.69 28.64
N LEU A 271 9.94 -13.36 28.59
CA LEU A 271 10.96 -12.63 27.85
C LEU A 271 11.75 -11.78 28.85
N GLN A 272 13.07 -11.94 28.88
CA GLN A 272 13.98 -11.23 29.80
C GLN A 272 15.22 -10.74 29.04
N GLY A 273 15.84 -9.66 29.51
CA GLY A 273 17.05 -9.07 28.92
C GLY A 273 17.08 -7.54 29.05
N ALA A 274 18.25 -6.94 28.78
CA ALA A 274 18.51 -5.51 29.02
C ALA A 274 17.61 -4.54 28.21
N LEU A 275 16.99 -5.02 27.13
CA LEU A 275 16.07 -4.27 26.27
C LEU A 275 14.59 -4.47 26.64
N PHE A 276 14.30 -5.35 27.61
CA PHE A 276 12.94 -5.67 28.02
C PHE A 276 12.59 -4.99 29.36
N PRO A 277 11.32 -4.62 29.57
CA PRO A 277 10.91 -4.04 30.84
C PRO A 277 11.02 -5.08 31.96
N GLU A 278 11.74 -4.72 33.02
CA GLU A 278 11.82 -5.55 34.23
C GLU A 278 10.70 -5.18 35.19
N PHE A 279 9.89 -6.18 35.54
CA PHE A 279 8.86 -6.08 36.57
C PHE A 279 9.41 -6.67 37.86
N GLY A 280 9.16 -6.01 38.98
CA GLY A 280 9.55 -6.54 40.28
C GLY A 280 8.75 -7.80 40.68
N LYS A 281 9.19 -8.46 41.75
CA LYS A 281 8.73 -9.79 42.17
C LYS A 281 7.35 -9.80 42.85
N ASP A 282 6.84 -8.66 43.29
CA ASP A 282 5.59 -8.58 44.06
C ASP A 282 4.36 -8.34 43.17
N LEU A 283 3.49 -9.36 43.12
CA LEU A 283 2.32 -9.45 42.25
C LEU A 283 1.23 -8.37 42.46
N SER A 284 1.11 -7.82 43.66
CA SER A 284 -0.04 -7.00 44.08
C SER A 284 0.19 -5.49 44.04
N ASN A 285 1.44 -5.03 44.15
CA ASN A 285 1.77 -3.63 44.42
C ASN A 285 2.80 -3.03 43.45
N GLU A 286 3.51 -3.85 42.67
CA GLU A 286 4.75 -3.44 42.00
C GLU A 286 4.60 -3.12 40.51
N PHE A 287 3.43 -3.39 39.91
CA PHE A 287 3.12 -2.87 38.57
C PHE A 287 3.14 -1.32 38.52
N LEU A 288 3.12 -0.69 39.70
CA LEU A 288 3.16 0.76 39.90
C LEU A 288 4.55 1.30 40.26
N ALA A 289 5.48 0.43 40.66
CA ALA A 289 6.83 0.80 41.10
C ALA A 289 7.87 0.56 39.99
N ILE A 290 7.42 0.57 38.74
CA ILE A 290 8.27 0.40 37.58
C ILE A 290 9.09 1.69 37.41
N ASP A 291 10.41 1.56 37.25
CA ASP A 291 11.29 2.71 36.97
C ASP A 291 10.84 3.43 35.67
N GLY A 292 11.10 4.74 35.56
CA GLY A 292 10.76 5.52 34.36
C GLY A 292 11.33 4.90 33.09
N LYS A 293 12.51 4.28 33.19
CA LYS A 293 13.14 3.50 32.11
C LYS A 293 12.27 2.32 31.67
N ASN A 294 11.78 1.52 32.61
CA ASN A 294 11.01 0.31 32.31
C ASN A 294 9.61 0.66 31.76
N HIS A 295 9.03 1.79 32.17
CA HIS A 295 7.81 2.33 31.55
C HIS A 295 8.03 2.68 30.08
N ALA A 296 9.12 3.39 29.76
CA ALA A 296 9.46 3.75 28.39
C ALA A 296 9.66 2.50 27.51
N LEU A 297 10.35 1.48 28.02
CA LEU A 297 10.51 0.20 27.33
C LEU A 297 9.18 -0.51 27.11
N LEU A 298 8.31 -0.57 28.12
CA LEU A 298 6.98 -1.18 27.98
C LEU A 298 6.16 -0.46 26.90
N PHE A 299 6.17 0.87 26.91
CA PHE A 299 5.46 1.70 25.93
C PHE A 299 5.99 1.52 24.51
N PHE A 300 7.31 1.50 24.35
CA PHE A 300 7.97 1.21 23.08
C PHE A 300 7.58 -0.17 22.54
N TRP A 301 7.64 -1.22 23.37
CA TRP A 301 7.25 -2.56 22.97
C TRP A 301 5.75 -2.71 22.72
N SER A 302 4.91 -2.00 23.45
CA SER A 302 3.45 -1.96 23.20
C SER A 302 3.14 -1.38 21.82
N PHE A 303 3.86 -0.31 21.44
CA PHE A 303 3.79 0.24 20.09
C PHE A 303 4.26 -0.77 19.03
N ILE A 304 5.41 -1.42 19.24
CA ILE A 304 5.94 -2.44 18.32
C ILE A 304 4.96 -3.60 18.15
N ALA A 305 4.34 -4.07 19.24
CA ALA A 305 3.35 -5.15 19.21
C ALA A 305 2.17 -4.82 18.27
N GLY A 306 1.73 -3.56 18.28
CA GLY A 306 0.70 -3.09 17.36
C GLY A 306 1.21 -2.88 15.94
N PHE A 307 2.42 -2.33 15.79
CA PHE A 307 3.00 -2.02 14.49
C PHE A 307 3.32 -3.28 13.68
N ALA A 308 3.92 -4.28 14.33
CA ALA A 308 4.27 -5.56 13.75
C ALA A 308 3.24 -6.61 14.16
N GLU A 309 2.07 -6.61 13.54
CA GLU A 309 0.94 -7.49 13.92
C GLU A 309 1.26 -8.99 13.96
N ARG A 310 2.31 -9.43 13.26
CA ARG A 310 2.79 -10.83 13.29
C ARG A 310 3.78 -11.11 14.42
N PHE A 311 4.39 -10.08 15.01
CA PHE A 311 5.43 -10.22 16.02
C PHE A 311 4.94 -11.00 17.25
N VAL A 312 3.77 -10.67 17.79
CA VAL A 312 3.24 -11.32 18.99
C VAL A 312 2.80 -12.76 18.73
N PRO A 313 2.02 -13.07 17.67
CA PRO A 313 1.75 -14.45 17.27
C PRO A 313 3.03 -15.28 17.06
N ASP A 314 3.99 -14.76 16.29
CA ASP A 314 5.24 -15.48 16.00
C ASP A 314 6.06 -15.72 17.29
N ALA A 315 6.05 -14.77 18.23
CA ALA A 315 6.70 -14.94 19.52
C ALA A 315 6.04 -16.02 20.38
N LEU A 316 4.70 -16.06 20.41
CA LEU A 316 3.93 -17.08 21.12
C LEU A 316 4.20 -18.47 20.54
N ASP A 317 4.16 -18.62 19.22
CA ASP A 317 4.43 -19.89 18.54
C ASP A 317 5.84 -20.41 18.86
N ARG A 318 6.84 -19.52 18.88
CA ARG A 318 8.22 -19.88 19.27
C ARG A 318 8.31 -20.36 20.72
N ILE A 319 7.59 -19.74 21.63
CA ILE A 319 7.57 -20.13 23.05
C ILE A 319 6.88 -21.49 23.20
N VAL A 320 5.74 -21.70 22.54
CA VAL A 320 5.02 -22.98 22.55
C VAL A 320 5.91 -24.10 22.01
N ASN A 321 6.57 -23.89 20.86
CA ASN A 321 7.46 -24.87 20.26
C ASN A 321 8.65 -25.23 21.18
N ARG A 322 9.29 -24.23 21.82
CA ARG A 322 10.36 -24.47 22.80
C ARG A 322 9.86 -25.26 24.02
N GLY A 323 8.63 -24.99 24.47
CA GLY A 323 8.00 -25.73 25.56
C GLY A 323 7.77 -27.20 25.20
N GLU A 324 7.32 -27.48 23.98
CA GLU A 324 7.15 -28.86 23.51
C GLU A 324 8.48 -29.61 23.35
N GLU A 325 9.52 -28.95 22.84
CA GLU A 325 10.86 -29.53 22.72
C GLU A 325 11.44 -29.89 24.08
N ALA A 326 11.27 -29.02 25.09
CA ALA A 326 11.70 -29.29 26.46
C ALA A 326 10.97 -30.50 27.09
N LEU A 327 9.71 -30.73 26.74
CA LEU A 327 8.94 -31.89 27.19
C LEU A 327 9.33 -33.19 26.46
N LYS A 328 9.75 -33.10 25.19
CA LYS A 328 10.18 -34.24 24.37
C LYS A 328 11.64 -34.64 24.60
N ALA A 329 12.45 -33.77 25.22
CA ALA A 329 13.84 -34.06 25.54
C ALA A 329 13.94 -35.31 26.45
N PRO A 330 14.66 -36.38 26.04
CA PRO A 330 14.86 -37.56 26.87
C PRO A 330 15.51 -37.15 28.18
N LEU A 331 14.97 -37.63 29.31
CA LEU A 331 15.58 -37.50 30.62
C LEU A 331 17.07 -37.86 30.51
N PRO A 332 18.00 -37.00 30.98
CA PRO A 332 19.40 -37.36 31.00
C PRO A 332 19.52 -38.67 31.76
N LEU A 333 19.94 -39.72 31.06
CA LEU A 333 20.23 -41.01 31.67
C LEU A 333 21.18 -40.73 32.85
N PRO A 334 20.91 -41.30 34.05
CA PRO A 334 21.76 -41.07 35.20
C PRO A 334 23.20 -41.36 34.79
N ALA A 335 24.06 -40.36 34.99
CA ALA A 335 25.48 -40.44 34.67
C ALA A 335 26.07 -41.66 35.36
N SER A 336 26.13 -42.78 34.63
CA SER A 336 26.88 -43.96 35.00
C SER A 336 28.33 -43.53 34.98
N SER A 337 28.83 -43.17 36.16
CA SER A 337 30.22 -43.25 36.61
C SER A 337 31.21 -43.61 35.49
N ARG A 338 31.61 -42.60 34.70
CA ARG A 338 32.87 -42.67 33.99
C ARG A 338 33.92 -42.23 35.00
N GLU A 339 34.64 -43.23 35.51
CA GLU A 339 35.91 -43.04 36.19
C GLU A 339 36.83 -42.18 35.32
N ASP A 340 37.37 -41.13 35.92
CA ASP A 340 38.46 -40.33 35.39
C ASP A 340 39.73 -41.17 35.24
N PRO A 341 40.37 -41.20 34.07
CA PRO A 341 41.80 -41.46 33.98
C PRO A 341 42.53 -40.13 33.76
N LYS A 342 43.13 -39.66 34.86
CA LYS A 342 44.47 -39.07 34.93
C LYS A 342 44.82 -37.93 33.95
N SER A 343 44.90 -36.75 34.54
CA SER A 343 45.69 -35.61 34.11
C SER A 343 47.19 -35.92 33.86
N PRO A 344 47.80 -35.28 32.85
CA PRO A 344 49.22 -34.96 32.82
C PRO A 344 49.49 -33.46 33.12
N PRO A 345 50.74 -33.09 33.48
CA PRO A 345 51.10 -31.84 34.15
C PRO A 345 51.25 -30.64 33.19
N PRO A 346 51.36 -29.40 33.73
CA PRO A 346 51.44 -28.19 32.93
C PRO A 346 52.87 -27.94 32.45
N SER A 347 53.07 -27.81 31.14
CA SER A 347 54.28 -27.21 30.57
C SER A 347 53.97 -25.79 30.10
N ALA A 348 54.63 -24.85 30.77
CA ALA A 348 54.79 -23.47 30.34
C ALA A 348 55.65 -23.40 29.07
N ASP A 349 55.27 -22.53 28.14
CA ASP A 349 56.15 -21.59 27.43
C ASP A 349 55.26 -20.78 26.44
N VAL A 350 55.14 -19.46 26.63
CA VAL A 350 55.95 -18.44 25.95
C VAL A 350 55.78 -18.51 24.44
N ASN A 351 54.95 -17.63 23.88
CA ASN A 351 55.41 -16.73 22.83
C ASN A 351 54.47 -15.52 22.64
N LYS A 352 55.11 -14.35 22.66
CA LYS A 352 54.62 -13.06 22.19
C LYS A 352 54.71 -13.04 20.67
N GLU A 353 53.61 -12.74 20.01
CA GLU A 353 53.57 -12.07 18.69
C GLU A 353 52.42 -11.06 18.83
N VAL A 354 52.67 -9.77 19.05
CA VAL A 354 52.95 -8.75 18.03
C VAL A 354 52.04 -8.95 16.82
N PHE A 355 50.84 -8.36 16.88
CA PHE A 355 50.03 -8.08 15.70
C PHE A 355 49.60 -6.62 15.76
N ASP A 356 50.28 -5.83 14.95
CA ASP A 356 49.98 -4.46 14.59
C ASP A 356 49.24 -4.50 13.26
N THR A 357 47.99 -4.02 13.25
CA THR A 357 47.35 -3.42 12.07
C THR A 357 46.26 -2.49 12.58
N THR A 358 46.59 -1.20 12.60
CA THR A 358 45.66 -0.15 12.16
C THR A 358 44.99 -0.57 10.87
N ASP A 359 43.66 -0.43 10.78
CA ASP A 359 43.02 0.12 9.59
C ASP A 359 41.57 0.50 9.92
N ASP A 360 41.23 1.68 9.41
CA ASP A 360 39.97 2.39 9.51
C ASP A 360 38.79 1.60 8.94
N GLU A 361 37.69 1.50 9.70
CA GLU A 361 36.37 1.29 9.10
C GLU A 361 35.35 2.28 9.67
N HIS A 362 35.09 3.29 8.86
CA HIS A 362 33.92 4.15 8.88
C HIS A 362 32.68 3.32 8.52
N VAL A 363 31.97 2.83 9.53
CA VAL A 363 30.68 2.15 9.35
C VAL A 363 29.57 3.20 9.33
N ASP A 364 29.26 3.70 8.14
CA ASP A 364 28.01 4.43 7.87
C ASP A 364 26.95 3.39 7.48
N GLY A 365 26.25 2.88 8.49
CA GLY A 365 25.24 1.84 8.32
C GLY A 365 23.85 2.44 8.27
N CYS A 366 23.34 2.73 7.07
CA CYS A 366 21.90 2.98 6.85
C CYS A 366 21.44 2.87 5.38
N ASP A 367 21.87 1.84 4.63
CA ASP A 367 21.18 1.42 3.40
C ASP A 367 20.78 -0.06 3.52
N VAL A 368 19.55 -0.30 3.97
CA VAL A 368 18.91 -1.62 3.87
C VAL A 368 18.10 -1.60 2.59
N ASP A 369 18.72 -2.08 1.51
CA ASP A 369 18.04 -2.45 0.27
C ASP A 369 17.13 -3.66 0.54
N ALA A 370 15.88 -3.38 0.87
CA ALA A 370 14.82 -4.37 0.88
C ALA A 370 14.29 -4.57 -0.55
N ASN A 371 15.05 -5.26 -1.40
CA ASN A 371 14.57 -5.79 -2.69
C ASN A 371 15.45 -6.96 -3.17
N VAL A 372 15.33 -8.11 -2.51
CA VAL A 372 15.60 -9.40 -3.17
C VAL A 372 14.52 -10.37 -2.70
N ILE A 373 13.44 -10.43 -3.48
CA ILE A 373 12.60 -11.62 -3.53
C ILE A 373 13.26 -12.47 -4.61
N ASP A 374 13.92 -13.56 -4.20
CA ASP A 374 14.43 -14.59 -5.09
C ASP A 374 13.28 -15.10 -5.96
N ALA A 375 13.30 -14.71 -7.23
CA ALA A 375 12.62 -15.44 -8.28
C ALA A 375 13.36 -16.77 -8.45
N THR A 376 12.65 -17.88 -8.29
CA THR A 376 13.09 -19.22 -8.68
C THR A 376 13.67 -19.22 -10.10
N PRO A 377 14.84 -19.83 -10.35
CA PRO A 377 15.40 -19.93 -11.70
C PRO A 377 14.55 -20.88 -12.57
N ASP A 378 14.09 -20.37 -13.72
CA ASP A 378 13.30 -21.05 -14.76
C ASP A 378 14.12 -22.09 -15.58
N GLU A 379 15.09 -22.78 -14.97
CA GLU A 379 15.92 -23.80 -15.65
C GLU A 379 15.29 -25.21 -15.60
N ALA A 380 14.06 -25.36 -16.09
CA ALA A 380 13.46 -26.70 -16.26
C ALA A 380 12.34 -26.78 -17.32
N LEU A 381 12.45 -26.08 -18.45
CA LEU A 381 11.58 -26.32 -19.60
C LEU A 381 12.38 -26.94 -20.76
N PRO A 382 12.04 -28.16 -21.23
CA PRO A 382 12.72 -28.78 -22.36
C PRO A 382 12.44 -28.00 -23.66
N ALA A 383 13.44 -27.95 -24.55
CA ALA A 383 13.37 -27.32 -25.84
C ALA A 383 12.23 -27.91 -26.70
N ALA A 384 11.37 -27.03 -27.24
CA ALA A 384 10.38 -27.41 -28.24
C ALA A 384 11.09 -27.69 -29.58
N GLU A 385 11.36 -28.96 -29.88
CA GLU A 385 11.65 -29.43 -31.23
C GLU A 385 10.33 -29.63 -31.98
N GLY A 386 10.12 -28.83 -33.03
CA GLY A 386 8.96 -28.94 -33.91
C GLY A 386 9.13 -28.08 -35.14
N GLY A 387 9.94 -28.57 -36.09
CA GLY A 387 10.20 -27.93 -37.37
C GLY A 387 8.98 -27.90 -38.30
N LEU A 388 8.89 -26.85 -39.10
CA LEU A 388 8.12 -26.83 -40.35
C LEU A 388 9.13 -26.88 -41.50
N GLU A 389 9.24 -28.05 -42.13
CA GLU A 389 9.79 -28.15 -43.48
C GLU A 389 8.70 -27.74 -44.48
N LYS A 390 9.09 -26.77 -45.33
CA LYS A 390 8.64 -26.39 -46.69
C LYS A 390 7.23 -26.72 -47.18
#